data_AF-A0A9X0YGY5-F1
#
_entry.id   AF-A0A9X0YGY5-F1
#
_cell.length_a   1.000
_cell.length_b   1.000
_cell.length_c   1.000
_cell.angle_alpha   90.00
_cell.angle_beta   90.00
_cell.angle_gamma   90.00
#
_symmetry.space_group_name_H-M   'P 1'
#
loop_
_entity.id
_entity.type
_entity.pdbx_description
1 polymer ?
#
loop_
_entity_poly.entity_id
_entity_poly.type
_entity_poly.pdbx_seq_one_letter_code
_entity_poly.pdbx_strand_id
1 'polypeptide(L)'
;MSAQQLADRALLNLGKGLKESGYRFITPTPLTHERVYRRLATPLAMNLRDVFGWSMPFDSDLLPDAFRDELQQADVIEKHDALWRSTVRWSSLGDLLFAHSPYPTTQADAVFFGPDSYRFAQVIEAHLQQRFEPIKCAVDIGCGAGVGALVIAQARHDAQVLAVDINPRALRITAVNAELAGLSNVRVYQSDLLASLDGTFDLIVANPPYMNDDRQRAYRHGGGALGEQLSVRIVNESLGRLALGGSLVLYTGVAMVAGGDPFLEAVGPLLANDAFGWTYRELDPDVFGEELDKPGYERVERIAVVALTVTRLR
;
A
#
# COMPACT_ATOMS: atom_id res chain seq x y z
N MET A 1 -0.36 18.86 -22.86
CA MET A 1 -0.50 17.88 -21.76
C MET A 1 -1.82 18.16 -21.06
N SER A 2 -2.58 17.14 -20.65
CA SER A 2 -3.76 17.35 -19.80
C SER A 2 -3.32 17.89 -18.43
N ALA A 3 -4.22 18.57 -17.69
CA ALA A 3 -3.96 19.02 -16.31
C ALA A 3 -3.43 17.87 -15.44
N GLN A 4 -3.99 16.69 -15.68
CA GLN A 4 -3.64 15.49 -14.98
C GLN A 4 -2.22 14.97 -15.32
N GLN A 5 -1.77 15.09 -16.57
CA GLN A 5 -0.38 14.77 -16.97
C GLN A 5 0.63 15.77 -16.40
N LEU A 6 0.23 17.04 -16.27
CA LEU A 6 1.04 18.06 -15.61
C LEU A 6 1.22 17.73 -14.12
N ALA A 7 0.15 17.33 -13.44
CA ALA A 7 0.20 16.90 -12.05
C ALA A 7 1.15 15.71 -11.83
N ASP A 8 1.08 14.68 -12.68
CA ASP A 8 2.01 13.53 -12.60
C ASP A 8 3.46 13.95 -12.83
N ARG A 9 3.70 14.85 -13.78
CA ARG A 9 5.06 15.32 -14.10
C ARG A 9 5.63 16.14 -12.95
N ALA A 10 4.86 17.04 -12.36
CA ALA A 10 5.29 17.82 -11.21
C ALA A 10 5.55 16.93 -9.99
N LEU A 11 4.68 15.94 -9.73
CA LEU A 11 4.89 14.96 -8.66
C LEU A 11 6.18 14.16 -8.89
N LEU A 12 6.44 13.71 -10.11
CA LEU A 12 7.69 13.02 -10.45
C LEU A 12 8.91 13.93 -10.27
N ASN A 13 8.85 15.19 -10.73
CA ASN A 13 9.94 16.16 -10.58
C ASN A 13 10.26 16.42 -9.11
N LEU A 14 9.22 16.60 -8.28
CA LEU A 14 9.35 16.69 -6.83
C LEU A 14 10.06 15.44 -6.27
N GLY A 15 9.62 14.25 -6.65
CA GLY A 15 10.23 12.99 -6.21
C GLY A 15 11.71 12.88 -6.57
N LYS A 16 12.09 13.30 -7.79
CA LYS A 16 13.50 13.35 -8.23
C LYS A 16 14.32 14.33 -7.39
N GLY A 17 13.81 15.54 -7.19
CA GLY A 17 14.47 16.55 -6.36
C GLY A 17 14.65 16.10 -4.91
N LEU A 18 13.64 15.45 -4.32
CA LEU A 18 13.73 14.86 -2.98
C LEU A 18 14.81 13.77 -2.95
N LYS A 19 14.84 12.87 -3.93
CA LYS A 19 15.85 11.80 -4.01
C LYS A 19 17.27 12.37 -4.13
N GLU A 20 17.47 13.38 -4.97
CA GLU A 20 18.75 14.07 -5.17
C GLU A 20 19.21 14.82 -3.91
N SER A 21 18.28 15.36 -3.12
CA SER A 21 18.61 16.04 -1.86
C SER A 21 18.92 15.07 -0.70
N GLY A 22 18.92 13.76 -0.94
CA GLY A 22 19.08 12.75 0.11
C GLY A 22 17.89 12.65 1.06
N TYR A 23 16.69 13.07 0.62
CA TYR A 23 15.48 12.99 1.42
C TYR A 23 15.22 11.57 1.91
N ARG A 24 14.97 11.43 3.22
CA ARG A 24 14.56 10.18 3.84
C ARG A 24 13.47 10.42 4.86
N PHE A 25 12.43 9.60 4.81
CA PHE A 25 11.35 9.65 5.77
C PHE A 25 10.69 8.27 5.93
N ILE A 26 10.46 7.84 7.17
CA ILE A 26 9.74 6.60 7.47
C ILE A 26 8.37 6.97 7.99
N THR A 27 7.32 6.51 7.32
CA THR A 27 5.95 6.79 7.78
C THR A 27 5.61 5.97 9.02
N PRO A 28 5.37 6.63 10.17
CA PRO A 28 4.96 5.93 11.37
C PRO A 28 3.43 5.73 11.39
N THR A 29 2.92 5.10 12.47
CA THR A 29 1.48 4.98 12.70
C THR A 29 0.80 6.35 12.82
N PRO A 30 -0.51 6.45 12.49
CA PRO A 30 -1.32 7.64 12.75
C PRO A 30 -1.19 8.16 14.19
N LEU A 31 -1.26 7.28 15.20
CA LEU A 31 -1.13 7.66 16.60
C LEU A 31 0.24 8.28 16.92
N THR A 32 1.31 7.75 16.35
CA THR A 32 2.65 8.35 16.49
C THR A 32 2.72 9.73 15.86
N HIS A 33 2.11 9.89 14.68
CA HIS A 33 2.01 11.17 14.00
C HIS A 33 1.29 12.21 14.88
N GLU A 34 0.12 11.87 15.43
CA GLU A 34 -0.63 12.74 16.34
C GLU A 34 0.19 13.16 17.55
N ARG A 35 0.91 12.21 18.17
CA ARG A 35 1.75 12.50 19.33
C ARG A 35 2.88 13.47 18.99
N VAL A 36 3.47 13.37 17.80
CA VAL A 36 4.47 14.34 17.32
C VAL A 36 3.83 15.72 17.13
N TYR A 37 2.67 15.79 16.48
CA TYR A 37 1.93 17.04 16.30
C TYR A 37 1.58 17.72 17.63
N ARG A 38 1.07 16.96 18.60
CA ARG A 38 0.70 17.49 19.93
C ARG A 38 1.89 18.04 20.72
N ARG A 39 3.12 17.63 20.43
CA ARG A 39 4.34 18.18 21.05
C ARG A 39 4.72 19.55 20.50
N LEU A 40 4.22 19.91 19.33
CA LEU A 40 4.52 21.17 18.67
C LEU A 40 3.43 22.19 19.05
N ALA A 41 3.83 23.29 19.69
CA ALA A 41 2.92 24.38 20.02
C ALA A 41 2.27 25.00 18.77
N THR A 42 3.00 25.03 17.66
CA THR A 42 2.50 25.36 16.32
C THR A 42 3.23 24.46 15.32
N PRO A 43 2.57 23.45 14.73
CA PRO A 43 3.22 22.55 13.79
C PRO A 43 3.43 23.30 12.47
N LEU A 44 4.59 23.95 12.32
CA LEU A 44 5.02 24.65 11.13
C LEU A 44 6.29 23.97 10.60
N ALA A 45 6.30 23.62 9.33
CA ALA A 45 7.41 22.90 8.72
C ALA A 45 8.65 23.79 8.64
N MET A 46 9.81 23.24 9.01
CA MET A 46 11.10 23.95 8.88
C MET A 46 11.95 23.44 7.71
N ASN A 47 11.55 22.32 7.10
CA ASN A 47 12.29 21.65 6.04
C ASN A 47 11.36 20.74 5.23
N LEU A 48 11.89 20.19 4.13
CA LEU A 48 11.15 19.31 3.23
C LEU A 48 10.64 18.03 3.91
N ARG A 49 11.35 17.50 4.91
CA ARG A 49 10.91 16.33 5.68
C ARG A 49 9.66 16.63 6.50
N ASP A 50 9.52 17.85 7.01
CA ASP A 50 8.32 18.25 7.74
C ASP A 50 7.13 18.46 6.80
N VAL A 51 7.34 19.10 5.64
CA VAL A 51 6.30 19.30 4.60
C VAL A 51 5.82 17.96 4.03
N PHE A 52 6.76 17.21 3.44
CA PHE A 52 6.44 16.04 2.64
C PHE A 52 6.45 14.73 3.43
N GLY A 53 7.03 14.71 4.63
CA GLY A 53 7.07 13.53 5.49
C GLY A 53 6.08 13.62 6.64
N TRP A 54 6.03 14.75 7.34
CA TRP A 54 5.06 14.95 8.42
C TRP A 54 3.78 15.63 7.97
N SER A 55 3.58 15.99 6.69
CA SER A 55 2.38 16.70 6.25
C SER A 55 2.12 18.01 7.00
N MET A 56 3.18 18.66 7.50
CA MET A 56 3.08 19.91 8.25
C MET A 56 2.79 21.08 7.31
N PRO A 57 1.94 22.05 7.73
CA PRO A 57 1.78 23.28 6.98
C PRO A 57 3.07 24.10 7.00
N PHE A 58 3.26 24.96 6.01
CA PHE A 58 4.49 25.74 5.84
C PHE A 58 4.23 27.15 5.30
N ASP A 59 5.12 28.09 5.61
CA ASP A 59 5.07 29.45 5.07
C ASP A 59 5.57 29.51 3.62
N SER A 60 5.18 30.55 2.88
CA SER A 60 5.57 30.75 1.47
C SER A 60 7.08 30.64 1.24
N ASP A 61 7.87 31.06 2.22
CA ASP A 61 9.30 31.27 2.09
C ASP A 61 10.12 29.97 2.19
N LEU A 62 9.48 28.86 2.60
CA LEU A 62 10.16 27.57 2.73
C LEU A 62 10.50 26.95 1.36
N LEU A 63 9.69 27.23 0.33
CA LEU A 63 9.89 26.75 -1.03
C LEU A 63 10.15 27.95 -1.97
N PRO A 64 11.11 27.84 -2.91
CA PRO A 64 11.30 28.88 -3.93
C PRO A 64 10.02 29.14 -4.72
N ASP A 65 9.73 30.40 -5.04
CA ASP A 65 8.47 30.82 -5.69
C ASP A 65 8.15 30.00 -6.95
N ALA A 66 9.11 29.87 -7.87
CA ALA A 66 8.92 29.11 -9.11
C ALA A 66 8.57 27.63 -8.85
N PHE A 67 9.18 27.02 -7.83
CA PHE A 67 8.90 25.64 -7.46
C PHE A 67 7.52 25.52 -6.80
N ARG A 68 7.18 26.46 -5.92
CA ARG A 68 5.87 26.52 -5.27
C ARG A 68 4.74 26.70 -6.29
N ASP A 69 4.93 27.56 -7.28
CA ASP A 69 3.95 27.81 -8.34
C ASP A 69 3.75 26.57 -9.23
N GLU A 70 4.83 25.83 -9.55
CA GLU A 70 4.74 24.53 -10.25
C GLU A 70 3.92 23.51 -9.44
N LEU A 71 4.24 23.36 -8.15
CA LEU A 71 3.52 22.42 -7.28
C LEU A 71 2.05 22.82 -7.07
N GLN A 72 1.75 24.10 -7.00
CA GLN A 72 0.38 24.60 -6.86
C GLN A 72 -0.44 24.32 -8.14
N GLN A 73 0.12 24.61 -9.32
CA GLN A 73 -0.56 24.33 -10.60
C GLN A 73 -0.82 22.84 -10.82
N ALA A 74 -0.04 21.99 -10.16
CA ALA A 74 -0.15 20.54 -10.18
C ALA A 74 -1.01 19.94 -9.06
N ASP A 75 -1.65 20.78 -8.23
CA ASP A 75 -2.41 20.37 -7.04
C ASP A 75 -1.60 19.51 -6.05
N VAL A 76 -0.26 19.63 -6.04
CA VAL A 76 0.66 18.94 -5.12
C VAL A 76 0.75 19.68 -3.78
N ILE A 77 0.51 20.99 -3.81
CA ILE A 77 0.35 21.82 -2.62
C ILE A 77 -0.91 22.69 -2.76
N GLU A 78 -1.53 23.00 -1.64
CA GLU A 78 -2.71 23.86 -1.56
C GLU A 78 -2.50 24.95 -0.50
N LYS A 79 -3.15 26.10 -0.69
CA LYS A 79 -3.07 27.21 0.26
C LYS A 79 -4.28 27.18 1.19
N HIS A 80 -4.03 27.09 2.49
CA HIS A 80 -5.03 27.18 3.56
C HIS A 80 -4.72 28.39 4.44
N ASP A 81 -5.57 29.41 4.34
CA ASP A 81 -5.39 30.72 4.96
C ASP A 81 -4.05 31.37 4.56
N ALA A 82 -3.17 31.62 5.52
CA ALA A 82 -1.84 32.18 5.30
C ALA A 82 -0.79 31.12 4.94
N LEU A 83 -1.08 29.83 5.17
CA LEU A 83 -0.10 28.74 5.09
C LEU A 83 -0.36 27.85 3.86
N TRP A 84 0.67 27.11 3.47
CA TRP A 84 0.60 26.08 2.45
C TRP A 84 0.58 24.69 3.09
N ARG A 85 -0.01 23.71 2.39
CA ARG A 85 -0.01 22.30 2.78
C ARG A 85 0.29 21.42 1.58
N SER A 86 1.00 20.33 1.83
CA SER A 86 1.19 19.31 0.81
C SER A 86 -0.03 18.39 0.73
N THR A 87 -0.52 18.16 -0.48
CA THR A 87 -1.60 17.20 -0.78
C THR A 87 -1.06 15.78 -0.99
N VAL A 88 0.26 15.60 -0.87
CA VAL A 88 0.99 14.34 -0.98
C VAL A 88 1.99 14.17 0.16
N ARG A 89 2.35 12.93 0.44
CA ARG A 89 3.40 12.55 1.37
C ARG A 89 4.39 11.62 0.69
N TRP A 90 5.65 11.68 1.11
CA TRP A 90 6.75 10.89 0.56
C TRP A 90 7.37 10.02 1.65
N SER A 91 7.55 8.73 1.33
CA SER A 91 8.14 7.75 2.26
C SER A 91 9.22 6.92 1.60
N SER A 92 10.28 6.64 2.36
CA SER A 92 11.37 5.75 1.95
C SER A 92 11.05 4.32 2.35
N LEU A 93 11.42 3.38 1.48
CA LEU A 93 11.46 1.93 1.71
C LEU A 93 12.74 1.41 1.05
N GLY A 94 13.77 1.11 1.85
CA GLY A 94 15.11 0.87 1.30
C GLY A 94 15.56 2.06 0.42
N ASP A 95 15.93 1.79 -0.82
CA ASP A 95 16.32 2.81 -1.81
C ASP A 95 15.17 3.36 -2.67
N LEU A 96 13.96 2.84 -2.47
CA LEU A 96 12.76 3.33 -3.12
C LEU A 96 12.17 4.50 -2.34
N LEU A 97 11.48 5.38 -3.07
CA LEU A 97 10.77 6.54 -2.55
C LEU A 97 9.36 6.53 -3.13
N PHE A 98 8.34 6.63 -2.27
CA PHE A 98 6.94 6.47 -2.62
C PHE A 98 6.17 7.76 -2.30
N ALA A 99 5.50 8.32 -3.31
CA ALA A 99 4.41 9.26 -3.10
C ALA A 99 3.16 8.51 -2.64
N HIS A 100 2.38 9.11 -1.75
CA HIS A 100 1.10 8.60 -1.25
C HIS A 100 0.28 9.74 -0.61
N SER A 101 -0.92 9.43 -0.09
CA SER A 101 -1.79 10.44 0.50
C SER A 101 -1.22 11.00 1.83
N PRO A 102 -1.53 12.27 2.15
CA PRO A 102 -1.02 12.95 3.32
C PRO A 102 -1.74 12.51 4.60
N TYR A 103 -1.21 12.95 5.73
CA TYR A 103 -1.85 12.84 7.03
C TYR A 103 -2.57 14.17 7.39
N PRO A 104 -3.78 14.14 7.97
CA PRO A 104 -4.62 12.96 8.21
C PRO A 104 -5.22 12.43 6.90
N THR A 105 -5.37 11.12 6.82
CA THR A 105 -5.95 10.46 5.65
C THR A 105 -7.48 10.49 5.76
N THR A 106 -8.10 11.47 5.13
CA THR A 106 -9.56 11.72 5.23
C THR A 106 -10.33 11.45 3.94
N GLN A 107 -9.65 11.47 2.79
CA GLN A 107 -10.28 11.30 1.48
C GLN A 107 -10.65 9.83 1.24
N ALA A 108 -11.76 9.58 0.55
CA ALA A 108 -12.25 8.22 0.28
C ALA A 108 -11.35 7.45 -0.70
N ASP A 109 -10.72 8.16 -1.63
CA ASP A 109 -9.79 7.66 -2.65
C ASP A 109 -8.33 7.73 -2.18
N ALA A 110 -8.08 7.90 -0.88
CA ALA A 110 -6.74 8.06 -0.36
C ALA A 110 -5.89 6.80 -0.58
N VAL A 111 -4.61 7.02 -0.90
CA VAL A 111 -3.61 5.98 -1.11
C VAL A 111 -2.75 5.87 0.15
N PHE A 112 -2.90 4.75 0.86
CA PHE A 112 -2.22 4.53 2.11
C PHE A 112 -0.79 4.03 1.91
N PHE A 113 0.10 4.48 2.78
CA PHE A 113 1.44 3.93 2.97
C PHE A 113 1.81 4.09 4.44
N GLY A 114 2.29 3.03 5.08
CA GLY A 114 2.65 3.05 6.50
C GLY A 114 3.29 1.75 6.98
N PRO A 115 3.33 1.48 8.29
CA PRO A 115 3.98 0.30 8.88
C PRO A 115 3.63 -1.03 8.18
N ASP A 116 2.40 -1.19 7.72
CA ASP A 116 1.96 -2.40 7.03
C ASP A 116 2.58 -2.54 5.64
N SER A 117 2.79 -1.42 4.94
CA SER A 117 3.50 -1.40 3.66
C SER A 117 4.93 -1.91 3.80
N TYR A 118 5.61 -1.56 4.91
CA TYR A 118 6.95 -2.06 5.22
C TYR A 118 6.94 -3.57 5.47
N ARG A 119 5.99 -4.07 6.28
CA ARG A 119 5.87 -5.50 6.55
C ARG A 119 5.48 -6.29 5.30
N PHE A 120 4.59 -5.75 4.46
CA PHE A 120 4.20 -6.37 3.20
C PHE A 120 5.41 -6.53 2.26
N ALA A 121 6.23 -5.49 2.10
CA ALA A 121 7.47 -5.56 1.35
C ALA A 121 8.40 -6.68 1.87
N GLN A 122 8.59 -6.77 3.19
CA GLN A 122 9.42 -7.81 3.82
C GLN A 122 8.89 -9.23 3.56
N VAL A 123 7.57 -9.42 3.58
CA VAL A 123 6.94 -10.72 3.29
C VAL A 123 7.20 -11.14 1.84
N ILE A 124 7.09 -10.20 0.90
CA ILE A 124 7.40 -10.44 -0.52
C ILE A 124 8.88 -10.76 -0.69
N GLU A 125 9.77 -9.95 -0.12
CA GLU A 125 11.22 -10.16 -0.19
C GLU A 125 11.61 -11.55 0.35
N ALA A 126 11.06 -11.94 1.50
CA ALA A 126 11.30 -13.25 2.09
C ALA A 126 10.83 -14.40 1.16
N HIS A 127 9.67 -14.24 0.51
CA HIS A 127 9.20 -15.22 -0.47
C HIS A 127 10.13 -15.29 -1.70
N LEU A 128 10.54 -14.14 -2.22
CA LEU A 128 11.45 -14.05 -3.38
C LEU A 128 12.85 -14.61 -3.07
N GLN A 129 13.31 -14.57 -1.82
CA GLN A 129 14.59 -15.18 -1.42
C GLN A 129 14.54 -16.70 -1.36
N GLN A 130 13.35 -17.29 -1.15
CA GLN A 130 13.15 -18.73 -1.05
C GLN A 130 12.72 -19.38 -2.38
N ARG A 131 12.33 -18.56 -3.37
CA ARG A 131 11.90 -19.02 -4.69
C ARG A 131 13.03 -18.92 -5.72
N PHE A 132 13.40 -20.06 -6.30
CA PHE A 132 14.45 -20.14 -7.32
C PHE A 132 13.89 -20.20 -8.75
N GLU A 133 12.63 -20.58 -8.90
CA GLU A 133 11.94 -20.61 -10.17
C GLU A 133 11.76 -19.18 -10.72
N PRO A 134 12.01 -18.97 -12.03
CA PRO A 134 11.79 -17.67 -12.64
C PRO A 134 10.35 -17.18 -12.46
N ILE A 135 10.21 -15.88 -12.20
CA ILE A 135 8.94 -15.17 -12.25
C ILE A 135 8.92 -14.42 -13.59
N LYS A 136 8.00 -14.78 -14.48
CA LYS A 136 7.81 -14.09 -15.77
C LYS A 136 6.66 -13.09 -15.67
N CYS A 137 5.57 -13.45 -15.00
CA CYS A 137 4.42 -12.58 -14.81
C CYS A 137 3.99 -12.56 -13.35
N ALA A 138 4.01 -11.38 -12.74
CA ALA A 138 3.55 -11.14 -11.38
C ALA A 138 2.40 -10.13 -11.34
N VAL A 139 1.53 -10.24 -10.33
CA VAL A 139 0.43 -9.29 -10.11
C VAL A 139 0.43 -8.78 -8.68
N ASP A 140 0.30 -7.47 -8.50
CA ASP A 140 0.03 -6.80 -7.22
C ASP A 140 -1.43 -6.33 -7.18
N ILE A 141 -2.27 -7.02 -6.41
CA ILE A 141 -3.70 -6.75 -6.29
C ILE A 141 -3.93 -5.67 -5.25
N GLY A 142 -4.65 -4.60 -5.63
CA GLY A 142 -4.87 -3.45 -4.76
C GLY A 142 -3.57 -2.67 -4.55
N CYS A 143 -2.86 -2.40 -5.66
CA CYS A 143 -1.47 -1.94 -5.61
C CYS A 143 -1.26 -0.65 -4.81
N GLY A 144 -2.26 0.23 -4.67
CA GLY A 144 -2.15 1.42 -3.83
C GLY A 144 -1.01 2.35 -4.28
N ALA A 145 0.03 2.46 -3.46
CA ALA A 145 1.25 3.21 -3.79
C ALA A 145 2.24 2.44 -4.68
N GLY A 146 1.98 1.16 -4.95
CA GLY A 146 2.78 0.27 -5.79
C GLY A 146 3.83 -0.53 -5.04
N VAL A 147 3.69 -0.72 -3.72
CA VAL A 147 4.75 -1.32 -2.89
C VAL A 147 5.10 -2.73 -3.33
N GLY A 148 4.09 -3.61 -3.49
CA GLY A 148 4.33 -4.98 -3.92
C GLY A 148 4.92 -5.01 -5.33
N ALA A 149 4.30 -4.26 -6.25
CA ALA A 149 4.73 -4.18 -7.64
C ALA A 149 6.19 -3.74 -7.79
N LEU A 150 6.60 -2.66 -7.11
CA LEU A 150 7.94 -2.10 -7.22
C LEU A 150 9.00 -3.00 -6.56
N VAL A 151 8.69 -3.61 -5.42
CA VAL A 151 9.60 -4.57 -4.74
C VAL A 151 9.86 -5.77 -5.65
N ILE A 152 8.81 -6.34 -6.27
CA ILE A 152 8.97 -7.47 -7.20
C ILE A 152 9.76 -7.03 -8.43
N ALA A 153 9.41 -5.90 -9.04
CA ALA A 153 10.06 -5.40 -10.24
C ALA A 153 11.54 -5.08 -10.05
N GLN A 154 11.92 -4.59 -8.86
CA GLN A 154 13.31 -4.35 -8.48
C GLN A 154 14.07 -5.66 -8.25
N ALA A 155 13.43 -6.67 -7.65
CA ALA A 155 14.08 -7.95 -7.36
C ALA A 155 14.10 -8.93 -8.56
N ARG A 156 13.25 -8.70 -9.58
CA ARG A 156 13.10 -9.55 -10.77
C ARG A 156 12.95 -8.67 -12.01
N HIS A 157 14.07 -8.14 -12.50
CA HIS A 157 14.09 -7.23 -13.66
C HIS A 157 13.52 -7.82 -14.96
N ASP A 158 13.58 -9.14 -15.12
CA ASP A 158 13.03 -9.84 -16.29
C ASP A 158 11.52 -10.14 -16.17
N ALA A 159 10.93 -9.95 -14.99
CA ALA A 159 9.51 -10.17 -14.77
C ALA A 159 8.69 -9.00 -15.28
N GLN A 160 7.57 -9.28 -15.95
CA GLN A 160 6.49 -8.33 -16.12
C GLN A 160 5.66 -8.28 -14.84
N VAL A 161 5.50 -7.08 -14.26
CA VAL A 161 4.72 -6.89 -13.04
C VAL A 161 3.48 -6.04 -13.35
N LEU A 162 2.30 -6.62 -13.15
CA LEU A 162 1.01 -5.96 -13.33
C LEU A 162 0.54 -5.43 -11.98
N ALA A 163 0.43 -4.12 -11.84
CA ALA A 163 -0.12 -3.47 -10.66
C ALA A 163 -1.58 -3.12 -10.93
N VAL A 164 -2.51 -3.69 -10.15
CA VAL A 164 -3.95 -3.51 -10.38
C VAL A 164 -4.66 -2.89 -9.20
N ASP A 165 -5.60 -2.00 -9.46
CA ASP A 165 -6.40 -1.32 -8.44
C ASP A 165 -7.73 -0.85 -9.02
N ILE A 166 -8.76 -0.73 -8.17
CA ILE A 166 -10.03 -0.10 -8.53
C ILE A 166 -9.93 1.43 -8.48
N ASN A 167 -9.00 1.96 -7.68
CA ASN A 167 -8.83 3.37 -7.42
C ASN A 167 -7.95 4.03 -8.49
N PRO A 168 -8.50 4.93 -9.34
CA PRO A 168 -7.72 5.61 -10.37
C PRO A 168 -6.54 6.41 -9.80
N ARG A 169 -6.68 6.96 -8.58
CA ARG A 169 -5.59 7.71 -7.93
C ARG A 169 -4.43 6.80 -7.54
N ALA A 170 -4.71 5.58 -7.07
CA ALA A 170 -3.69 4.57 -6.77
C ALA A 170 -2.88 4.19 -8.01
N LEU A 171 -3.57 3.96 -9.14
CA LEU A 171 -2.91 3.62 -10.41
C LEU A 171 -1.98 4.74 -10.88
N ARG A 172 -2.40 5.99 -10.75
CA ARG A 172 -1.58 7.16 -11.10
C ARG A 172 -0.34 7.27 -10.22
N ILE A 173 -0.52 7.18 -8.90
CA ILE A 173 0.58 7.25 -7.94
C ILE A 173 1.56 6.09 -8.15
N THR A 174 1.06 4.87 -8.37
CA THR A 174 1.89 3.70 -8.69
C THR A 174 2.71 3.92 -9.96
N ALA A 175 2.12 4.48 -11.02
CA ALA A 175 2.84 4.79 -12.25
C ALA A 175 3.96 5.83 -12.03
N VAL A 176 3.68 6.90 -11.27
CA VAL A 176 4.68 7.92 -10.92
C VAL A 176 5.81 7.31 -10.08
N ASN A 177 5.48 6.49 -9.08
CA ASN A 177 6.48 5.81 -8.24
C ASN A 177 7.35 4.84 -9.06
N ALA A 178 6.76 4.09 -10.00
CA ALA A 178 7.49 3.20 -10.90
C ALA A 178 8.46 3.98 -11.82
N GLU A 179 8.01 5.11 -12.39
CA GLU A 179 8.87 5.99 -13.21
C GLU A 179 10.01 6.59 -12.38
N LEU A 180 9.74 7.03 -11.14
CA LEU A 180 10.75 7.54 -10.22
C LEU A 180 11.81 6.48 -9.85
N ALA A 181 11.38 5.23 -9.72
CA ALA A 181 12.26 4.10 -9.45
C ALA A 181 13.04 3.61 -10.69
N GLY A 182 12.69 4.07 -11.90
CA GLY A 182 13.27 3.61 -13.15
C GLY A 182 12.83 2.19 -13.54
N LEU A 183 11.67 1.73 -13.05
CA LEU A 183 11.19 0.36 -13.23
C LEU A 183 10.22 0.28 -14.42
N SER A 184 10.76 0.08 -15.62
CA SER A 184 9.99 -0.01 -16.86
C SER A 184 9.19 -1.32 -17.02
N ASN A 185 9.43 -2.29 -16.14
CA ASN A 185 8.77 -3.60 -16.14
C ASN A 185 7.47 -3.63 -15.29
N VAL A 186 7.06 -2.49 -14.73
CA VAL A 186 5.75 -2.32 -14.05
C VAL A 186 4.72 -1.76 -15.03
N ARG A 187 3.52 -2.34 -15.04
CA ARG A 187 2.36 -1.84 -15.81
C ARG A 187 1.14 -1.73 -14.92
N VAL A 188 0.43 -0.60 -15.01
CA VAL A 188 -0.77 -0.33 -14.19
C VAL A 188 -2.06 -0.63 -14.96
N TYR A 189 -3.03 -1.28 -14.32
CA TYR A 189 -4.34 -1.58 -14.91
C TYR A 189 -5.47 -1.33 -13.91
N GLN A 190 -6.55 -0.70 -14.37
CA GLN A 190 -7.75 -0.60 -13.56
C GLN A 190 -8.50 -1.93 -13.55
N SER A 191 -8.68 -2.51 -12.37
CA SER A 191 -9.28 -3.85 -12.20
C SER A 191 -9.94 -3.98 -10.84
N ASP A 192 -11.09 -4.64 -10.80
CA ASP A 192 -11.57 -5.27 -9.56
C ASP A 192 -10.89 -6.62 -9.42
N LEU A 193 -9.96 -6.72 -8.47
CA LEU A 193 -9.07 -7.88 -8.31
C LEU A 193 -8.46 -8.28 -9.67
N LEU A 194 -8.70 -9.51 -10.13
CA LEU A 194 -8.14 -10.06 -11.36
C LEU A 194 -9.12 -10.00 -12.55
N ALA A 195 -10.26 -9.34 -12.41
CA ALA A 195 -11.36 -9.39 -13.38
C ALA A 195 -11.01 -8.82 -14.76
N SER A 196 -10.13 -7.81 -14.83
CA SER A 196 -9.70 -7.21 -16.11
C SER A 196 -8.49 -7.92 -16.75
N LEU A 197 -7.91 -8.89 -16.07
CA LEU A 197 -6.73 -9.60 -16.53
C LEU A 197 -7.10 -11.00 -17.00
N ASP A 198 -6.43 -11.47 -18.06
CA ASP A 198 -6.52 -12.85 -18.53
C ASP A 198 -5.27 -13.66 -18.13
N GLY A 199 -5.36 -14.99 -18.25
CA GLY A 199 -4.22 -15.89 -18.09
C GLY A 199 -3.83 -16.19 -16.63
N THR A 200 -2.69 -16.85 -16.46
CA THR A 200 -2.17 -17.27 -15.16
C THR A 200 -0.87 -16.56 -14.80
N PHE A 201 -0.55 -16.52 -13.50
CA PHE A 201 0.56 -15.76 -12.94
C PHE A 201 1.51 -16.65 -12.14
N ASP A 202 2.81 -16.33 -12.20
CA ASP A 202 3.85 -17.01 -11.42
C ASP A 202 3.86 -16.51 -9.97
N LEU A 203 3.46 -15.26 -9.76
CA LEU A 203 3.34 -14.65 -8.44
C LEU A 203 2.13 -13.71 -8.40
N ILE A 204 1.28 -13.87 -7.39
CA ILE A 204 0.24 -12.91 -7.04
C ILE A 204 0.55 -12.43 -5.63
N VAL A 205 0.54 -11.13 -5.41
CA VAL A 205 0.71 -10.53 -4.08
C VAL A 205 -0.47 -9.61 -3.79
N ALA A 206 -0.84 -9.50 -2.52
CA ALA A 206 -1.90 -8.61 -2.11
C ALA A 206 -1.71 -8.16 -0.65
N ASN A 207 -2.08 -6.91 -0.40
CA ASN A 207 -2.28 -6.33 0.92
C ASN A 207 -3.63 -5.60 0.91
N PRO A 208 -4.76 -6.33 0.95
CA PRO A 208 -6.07 -5.72 0.91
C PRO A 208 -6.35 -4.89 2.17
N PRO A 209 -7.28 -3.94 2.13
CA PRO A 209 -7.89 -3.41 3.35
C PRO A 209 -8.52 -4.54 4.15
N TYR A 210 -8.32 -4.53 5.48
CA TYR A 210 -8.71 -5.64 6.36
C TYR A 210 -9.40 -5.17 7.65
N MET A 211 -9.76 -3.89 7.77
CA MET A 211 -10.50 -3.37 8.93
C MET A 211 -12.00 -3.33 8.65
N ASN A 212 -12.82 -3.40 9.69
CA ASN A 212 -14.21 -2.98 9.62
C ASN A 212 -14.25 -1.46 9.83
N ASP A 213 -14.73 -0.71 8.84
CA ASP A 213 -14.72 0.75 8.87
C ASP A 213 -16.16 1.23 8.71
N ASP A 214 -16.69 1.90 9.74
CA ASP A 214 -18.06 2.44 9.75
C ASP A 214 -18.32 3.39 8.58
N ARG A 215 -17.26 4.00 8.03
CA ARG A 215 -17.33 4.90 6.88
C ARG A 215 -17.09 4.21 5.53
N GLN A 216 -16.92 2.88 5.54
CA GLN A 216 -16.67 2.04 4.37
C GLN A 216 -15.60 2.58 3.43
N ARG A 217 -14.55 3.21 3.96
CA ARG A 217 -13.48 3.78 3.13
C ARG A 217 -12.74 2.63 2.45
N ALA A 218 -12.63 2.68 1.12
CA ALA A 218 -12.09 1.59 0.33
C ALA A 218 -10.65 1.16 0.71
N TYR A 219 -9.84 2.06 1.29
CA TYR A 219 -8.48 1.74 1.76
C TYR A 219 -8.43 1.14 3.19
N ARG A 220 -9.56 1.04 3.89
CA ARG A 220 -9.66 0.50 5.25
C ARG A 220 -10.65 -0.66 5.36
N HIS A 221 -11.76 -0.61 4.63
CA HIS A 221 -12.85 -1.56 4.78
C HIS A 221 -12.60 -2.85 3.99
N GLY A 222 -12.40 -3.97 4.70
CA GLY A 222 -12.21 -5.29 4.09
C GLY A 222 -13.50 -6.08 3.81
N GLY A 223 -14.66 -5.57 4.22
CA GLY A 223 -15.95 -6.25 4.08
C GLY A 223 -16.13 -7.46 5.00
N GLY A 224 -17.30 -8.10 4.98
CA GLY A 224 -17.63 -9.17 5.92
C GLY A 224 -17.96 -8.64 7.32
N ALA A 225 -18.02 -9.54 8.30
CA ALA A 225 -18.38 -9.14 9.66
C ALA A 225 -17.24 -8.37 10.35
N LEU A 226 -15.99 -8.71 10.02
CA LEU A 226 -14.79 -8.23 10.72
C LEU A 226 -13.68 -7.74 9.77
N GLY A 227 -13.94 -7.60 8.47
CA GLY A 227 -12.95 -7.14 7.49
C GLY A 227 -12.30 -8.25 6.66
N GLU A 228 -12.72 -9.51 6.82
CA GLU A 228 -12.10 -10.68 6.20
C GLU A 228 -12.53 -10.97 4.76
N GLN A 229 -13.67 -10.45 4.32
CA GLN A 229 -14.34 -10.91 3.09
C GLN A 229 -13.50 -10.68 1.84
N LEU A 230 -12.84 -9.52 1.73
CA LEU A 230 -11.99 -9.21 0.58
C LEU A 230 -10.77 -10.12 0.51
N SER A 231 -10.14 -10.41 1.65
CA SER A 231 -9.00 -11.33 1.73
C SER A 231 -9.41 -12.75 1.30
N VAL A 232 -10.58 -13.23 1.74
CA VAL A 232 -11.12 -14.54 1.30
C VAL A 232 -11.40 -14.54 -0.20
N ARG A 233 -11.99 -13.47 -0.74
CA ARG A 233 -12.25 -13.33 -2.18
C ARG A 233 -10.96 -13.34 -3.00
N ILE A 234 -9.91 -12.64 -2.53
CA ILE A 234 -8.59 -12.64 -3.16
C ILE A 234 -8.02 -14.05 -3.21
N VAL A 235 -8.09 -14.82 -2.11
CA VAL A 235 -7.65 -16.22 -2.11
C VAL A 235 -8.42 -16.99 -3.17
N ASN A 236 -9.74 -16.98 -3.12
CA ASN A 236 -10.59 -17.74 -4.04
C ASN A 236 -10.33 -17.42 -5.52
N GLU A 237 -10.25 -16.14 -5.88
CA GLU A 237 -9.97 -15.72 -7.27
C GLU A 237 -8.53 -16.07 -7.69
N SER A 238 -7.56 -15.98 -6.77
CA SER A 238 -6.16 -16.26 -7.08
C SER A 238 -5.91 -17.73 -7.37
N LEU A 239 -6.56 -18.67 -6.66
CA LEU A 239 -6.32 -20.11 -6.81
C LEU A 239 -6.48 -20.59 -8.26
N GLY A 240 -7.50 -20.10 -8.98
CA GLY A 240 -7.74 -20.43 -10.39
C GLY A 240 -6.80 -19.72 -11.37
N ARG A 241 -5.99 -18.76 -10.90
CA ARG A 241 -5.14 -17.88 -11.70
C ARG A 241 -3.65 -18.10 -11.45
N LEU A 242 -3.27 -19.03 -10.58
CA LEU A 242 -1.88 -19.42 -10.41
C LEU A 242 -1.43 -20.34 -11.56
N ALA A 243 -0.26 -20.05 -12.13
CA ALA A 243 0.44 -20.99 -13.00
C ALA A 243 0.90 -22.22 -12.18
N LEU A 244 1.28 -23.32 -12.84
CA LEU A 244 1.88 -24.46 -12.13
C LEU A 244 3.19 -24.01 -11.46
N GLY A 245 3.32 -24.25 -10.15
CA GLY A 245 4.41 -23.71 -9.33
C GLY A 245 4.28 -22.21 -9.00
N GLY A 246 3.22 -21.55 -9.46
CA GLY A 246 2.93 -20.15 -9.13
C GLY A 246 2.42 -20.01 -7.70
N SER A 247 2.67 -18.85 -7.08
CA SER A 247 2.32 -18.61 -5.68
C SER A 247 1.44 -17.36 -5.48
N LEU A 248 0.50 -17.44 -4.53
CA LEU A 248 -0.12 -16.29 -3.89
C LEU A 248 0.64 -15.98 -2.60
N VAL A 249 1.00 -14.71 -2.38
CA VAL A 249 1.53 -14.19 -1.13
C VAL A 249 0.60 -13.08 -0.62
N LEU A 250 -0.24 -13.43 0.35
CA LEU A 250 -1.23 -12.53 0.91
C LEU A 250 -0.79 -12.08 2.31
N TYR A 251 -0.72 -10.77 2.50
CA TYR A 251 -0.58 -10.12 3.81
C TYR A 251 -1.94 -9.55 4.20
N THR A 252 -2.45 -9.83 5.40
CA THR A 252 -3.74 -9.29 5.86
C THR A 252 -3.76 -9.18 7.39
N GLY A 253 -4.57 -8.25 7.91
CA GLY A 253 -4.99 -8.29 9.30
C GLY A 253 -6.15 -9.27 9.50
N VAL A 254 -6.27 -9.78 10.73
CA VAL A 254 -7.33 -10.70 11.16
C VAL A 254 -7.78 -10.32 12.55
N ALA A 255 -9.07 -10.04 12.70
CA ALA A 255 -9.70 -9.86 14.00
C ALA A 255 -9.91 -11.23 14.68
N MET A 256 -9.12 -11.52 15.70
CA MET A 256 -9.15 -12.79 16.43
C MET A 256 -10.28 -12.77 17.46
N VAL A 257 -11.08 -13.85 17.51
CA VAL A 257 -12.28 -13.94 18.35
C VAL A 257 -12.28 -15.24 19.12
N ALA A 258 -12.26 -15.17 20.46
CA ALA A 258 -12.26 -16.32 21.36
C ALA A 258 -11.18 -17.37 21.02
N GLY A 259 -9.97 -16.91 20.68
CA GLY A 259 -8.85 -17.73 20.24
C GLY A 259 -8.95 -18.29 18.81
N GLY A 260 -10.05 -18.03 18.11
CA GLY A 260 -10.26 -18.45 16.72
C GLY A 260 -9.71 -17.45 15.70
N ASP A 261 -9.44 -17.97 14.49
CA ASP A 261 -8.96 -17.22 13.33
C ASP A 261 -10.01 -17.30 12.21
N PRO A 262 -10.95 -16.35 12.15
CA PRO A 262 -12.06 -16.38 11.20
C PRO A 262 -11.59 -16.40 9.73
N PHE A 263 -10.45 -15.77 9.43
CA PHE A 263 -9.90 -15.75 8.09
C PHE A 263 -9.39 -17.14 7.69
N LEU A 264 -8.58 -17.77 8.54
CA LEU A 264 -8.05 -19.11 8.29
C LEU A 264 -9.16 -20.16 8.21
N GLU A 265 -10.16 -20.06 9.09
CA GLU A 265 -11.35 -20.92 9.07
C GLU A 265 -12.12 -20.82 7.72
N ALA A 266 -12.23 -19.61 7.17
CA ALA A 266 -12.92 -19.37 5.91
C ALA A 266 -12.14 -19.88 4.68
N VAL A 267 -10.81 -19.74 4.66
CA VAL A 267 -9.98 -20.16 3.52
C VAL A 267 -9.57 -21.64 3.58
N GLY A 268 -9.58 -22.25 4.77
CA GLY A 268 -9.21 -23.66 4.97
C GLY A 268 -9.89 -24.63 3.99
N PRO A 269 -11.22 -24.58 3.80
CA PRO A 269 -11.92 -25.42 2.83
C PRO A 269 -11.46 -25.23 1.37
N LEU A 270 -11.06 -24.02 0.98
CA LEU A 270 -10.56 -23.72 -0.37
C LEU A 270 -9.18 -24.34 -0.62
N LEU A 271 -8.40 -24.52 0.45
CA LEU A 271 -7.02 -25.01 0.44
C LEU A 271 -6.89 -26.51 0.81
N ALA A 272 -8.02 -27.19 1.03
CA ALA A 272 -8.03 -28.57 1.55
C ALA A 272 -7.66 -29.65 0.52
N ASN A 273 -7.57 -29.30 -0.77
CA ASN A 273 -7.22 -30.24 -1.83
C ASN A 273 -5.71 -30.31 -2.09
N ASP A 274 -5.26 -31.36 -2.78
CA ASP A 274 -3.85 -31.63 -3.05
C ASP A 274 -3.27 -30.86 -4.25
N ALA A 275 -4.05 -29.96 -4.86
CA ALA A 275 -3.57 -29.07 -5.90
C ALA A 275 -2.77 -27.90 -5.32
N PHE A 276 -2.82 -27.65 -4.00
CA PHE A 276 -2.15 -26.51 -3.37
C PHE A 276 -1.32 -26.93 -2.16
N GLY A 277 -0.09 -26.41 -2.07
CA GLY A 277 0.71 -26.39 -0.85
C GLY A 277 0.67 -25.00 -0.24
N TRP A 278 0.51 -24.88 1.08
CA TRP A 278 0.38 -23.57 1.71
C TRP A 278 1.07 -23.48 3.08
N THR A 279 1.42 -22.25 3.45
CA THR A 279 1.91 -21.90 4.78
C THR A 279 1.14 -20.70 5.31
N TYR A 280 0.93 -20.68 6.62
CA TYR A 280 0.27 -19.59 7.31
C TYR A 280 1.12 -19.18 8.51
N ARG A 281 1.41 -17.88 8.63
CA ARG A 281 2.27 -17.35 9.68
C ARG A 281 1.63 -16.11 10.28
N GLU A 282 1.54 -16.08 11.61
CA GLU A 282 1.29 -14.84 12.33
C GLU A 282 2.58 -14.04 12.38
N LEU A 283 2.55 -12.81 11.85
CA LEU A 283 3.71 -11.92 11.75
C LEU A 283 3.76 -10.92 12.90
N ASP A 284 2.60 -10.44 13.32
CA ASP A 284 2.43 -9.53 14.45
C ASP A 284 1.19 -9.98 15.23
N PRO A 285 1.34 -10.40 16.49
CA PRO A 285 0.23 -10.93 17.26
C PRO A 285 -0.81 -9.87 17.64
N ASP A 286 -0.43 -8.59 17.72
CA ASP A 286 -1.35 -7.57 18.19
C ASP A 286 -1.01 -6.20 17.59
N VAL A 287 -1.72 -5.87 16.52
CA VAL A 287 -1.65 -4.58 15.84
C VAL A 287 -2.93 -3.80 16.07
N PHE A 288 -2.83 -2.47 16.06
CA PHE A 288 -3.98 -1.58 16.08
C PHE A 288 -4.93 -1.82 17.26
N GLY A 289 -4.41 -2.07 18.47
CA GLY A 289 -5.24 -2.20 19.66
C GLY A 289 -6.19 -1.02 19.88
N GLU A 290 -5.85 0.18 19.38
CA GLU A 290 -6.73 1.35 19.39
C GLU A 290 -7.99 1.22 18.53
N GLU A 291 -8.02 0.31 17.54
CA GLU A 291 -9.18 0.08 16.69
C GLU A 291 -10.23 -0.79 17.40
N LEU A 292 -9.87 -1.50 18.48
CA LEU A 292 -10.81 -2.32 19.27
C LEU A 292 -11.85 -1.48 20.03
N ASP A 293 -11.59 -0.19 20.25
CA ASP A 293 -12.54 0.74 20.85
C ASP A 293 -13.71 1.11 19.91
N LYS A 294 -13.70 0.64 18.65
CA LYS A 294 -14.69 0.99 17.63
C LYS A 294 -15.88 0.03 17.61
N PRO A 295 -17.07 0.49 17.17
CA PRO A 295 -18.22 -0.37 16.98
C PRO A 295 -17.91 -1.58 16.08
N GLY A 296 -18.47 -2.75 16.43
CA GLY A 296 -18.28 -4.00 15.68
C GLY A 296 -17.10 -4.86 16.14
N TYR A 297 -16.22 -4.33 17.00
CA TYR A 297 -15.07 -5.04 17.57
C TYR A 297 -15.32 -5.56 18.99
N GLU A 298 -16.55 -5.50 19.52
CA GLU A 298 -16.84 -5.80 20.93
C GLU A 298 -16.49 -7.23 21.37
N ARG A 299 -16.38 -8.15 20.41
CA ARG A 299 -16.03 -9.56 20.62
C ARG A 299 -14.62 -9.91 20.17
N VAL A 300 -13.87 -8.95 19.62
CA VAL A 300 -12.52 -9.14 19.09
C VAL A 300 -11.53 -8.98 20.24
N GLU A 301 -10.67 -9.97 20.41
CA GLU A 301 -9.66 -9.99 21.48
C GLU A 301 -8.40 -9.23 21.10
N ARG A 302 -8.00 -9.34 19.82
CA ARG A 302 -6.82 -8.69 19.23
C ARG A 302 -6.96 -8.68 17.71
N ILE A 303 -6.24 -7.79 17.04
CA ILE A 303 -6.08 -7.83 15.59
C ILE A 303 -4.68 -8.32 15.30
N ALA A 304 -4.55 -9.51 14.72
CA ALA A 304 -3.28 -10.05 14.29
C ALA A 304 -2.96 -9.59 12.88
N VAL A 305 -1.69 -9.56 12.51
CA VAL A 305 -1.26 -9.54 11.10
C VAL A 305 -0.71 -10.92 10.75
N VAL A 306 -1.16 -11.45 9.62
CA VAL A 306 -0.77 -12.75 9.11
C VAL A 306 -0.22 -12.67 7.70
N ALA A 307 0.54 -13.68 7.31
CA ALA A 307 0.85 -13.97 5.91
C ALA A 307 0.42 -15.39 5.56
N LEU A 308 -0.37 -15.50 4.49
CA LEU A 308 -0.73 -16.74 3.82
C LEU A 308 0.09 -16.83 2.53
N THR A 309 0.83 -17.92 2.35
CA THR A 309 1.45 -18.27 1.07
C THR A 309 0.81 -19.53 0.54
N VAL A 310 0.29 -19.50 -0.68
CA VAL A 310 -0.29 -20.67 -1.37
C VAL A 310 0.45 -20.89 -2.66
N THR A 311 0.84 -22.13 -2.97
CA THR A 311 1.54 -22.49 -4.21
C THR A 311 0.77 -23.58 -4.92
N ARG A 312 0.55 -23.41 -6.22
CA ARG A 312 -0.11 -24.42 -7.05
C ARG A 312 0.85 -25.56 -7.39
N LEU A 313 0.49 -26.78 -7.01
CA LEU A 313 1.26 -28.00 -7.20
C LEU A 313 0.77 -28.85 -8.37
N ARG A 314 -0.49 -28.68 -8.81
CA ARG A 314 -1.12 -29.45 -9.90
C ARG A 314 -2.04 -28.60 -10.76
#